data_AF-A0A8S3HYS8-F1
#
_entry.id   AF-A0A8S3HYS8-F1
#
_cell.length_a   1.000
_cell.length_b   1.000
_cell.length_c   1.000
_cell.angle_alpha   90.00
_cell.angle_beta   90.00
_cell.angle_gamma   90.00
#
_symmetry.space_group_name_H-M   'P 1'
#
loop_
_entity.id
_entity.type
_entity.pdbx_description
1 polymer ?
#
loop_
_entity_poly.entity_id
_entity_poly.type
_entity_poly.pdbx_seq_one_letter_code
_entity_poly.pdbx_strand_id
1 'polypeptide(L)'
;KELSSAVNVLQLFISSPKPVLRYAAVRTLNKVAIQYPAAVTACNVDLETLITDSNRSIATLAITTLLKTGNEAGVDRLMKQISSFLSEISDQFKTVVVDAIKSLCQKFPRKHTVLMTFLANMLREEGGYEYKKAIVNTIISIVEENPEAKEAGLAHLCEFIEDCEHTSLATRILHLLGREGPRTTTPAKYIRYIYNRVILENAPVRAAAVSALAKFGAASEELLPNILVLLHRTTLDQDDEVR
;
A
#
# COMPACT_ATOMS: atom_id res chain seq x y z
N LYS A 1 33.35 -13.22 6.40
CA LYS A 1 33.58 -14.47 7.17
C LYS A 1 32.94 -14.40 8.55
N GLU A 2 33.22 -13.37 9.36
CA GLU A 2 32.63 -13.23 10.71
C GLU A 2 31.10 -13.10 10.70
N LEU A 3 30.53 -12.35 9.74
CA LEU A 3 29.07 -12.22 9.62
C LEU A 3 28.37 -13.56 9.39
N SER A 4 28.94 -14.44 8.56
CA SER A 4 28.40 -15.76 8.27
C SER A 4 28.35 -16.64 9.51
N SER A 5 29.40 -16.61 10.35
CA SER A 5 29.43 -17.32 11.62
C SER A 5 28.36 -16.82 12.59
N ALA A 6 28.17 -15.50 12.68
CA ALA A 6 27.13 -14.90 13.52
C ALA A 6 25.72 -15.27 13.03
N VAL A 7 25.48 -15.24 11.71
CA VAL A 7 24.19 -15.65 11.12
C VAL A 7 23.88 -17.11 11.42
N ASN A 8 24.86 -18.02 11.34
CA ASN A 8 24.65 -19.43 11.68
C ASN A 8 24.23 -19.62 13.15
N VAL A 9 24.79 -18.86 14.08
CA VAL A 9 24.38 -18.90 15.49
C VAL A 9 22.94 -18.40 15.65
N LEU A 10 22.58 -17.32 14.95
CA LEU A 10 21.20 -16.81 14.97
C LEU A 10 20.22 -17.82 14.34
N GLN A 11 20.62 -18.54 13.31
CA GLN A 11 19.82 -19.61 12.70
C GLN A 11 19.51 -20.72 13.71
N LEU A 12 20.50 -21.15 14.50
CA LEU A 12 20.26 -22.14 15.58
C LEU A 12 19.24 -21.63 16.62
N PHE A 13 19.24 -20.32 16.90
CA PHE A 13 18.29 -19.72 17.84
C PHE A 13 16.87 -19.60 17.28
N ILE A 14 16.67 -19.59 15.96
CA ILE A 14 15.34 -19.64 15.33
C ILE A 14 14.60 -20.92 15.74
N SER A 15 15.28 -22.06 15.73
CA SER A 15 14.68 -23.36 16.08
C SER A 15 14.64 -23.64 17.59
N SER A 16 15.01 -22.66 18.43
CA SER A 16 15.04 -22.85 19.88
C SER A 16 13.63 -23.04 20.44
N PRO A 17 13.42 -23.95 21.42
CA PRO A 17 12.14 -24.04 22.12
C PRO A 17 11.85 -22.80 22.97
N LYS A 18 12.87 -21.99 23.31
CA LYS A 18 12.74 -20.78 24.14
C LYS A 18 12.31 -19.57 23.30
N PRO A 19 11.10 -19.00 23.52
CA PRO A 19 10.62 -17.86 22.72
C PRO A 19 11.53 -16.64 22.77
N VAL A 20 12.17 -16.37 23.91
CA VAL A 20 13.11 -15.24 24.06
C VAL A 20 14.30 -15.34 23.10
N LEU A 21 14.82 -16.55 22.88
CA LEU A 21 15.92 -16.78 21.94
C LEU A 21 15.46 -16.60 20.49
N ARG A 22 14.29 -17.15 20.14
CA ARG A 22 13.69 -16.93 18.81
C ARG A 22 13.47 -15.45 18.53
N TYR A 23 12.86 -14.73 19.48
CA TYR A 23 12.64 -13.29 19.34
C TYR A 23 13.94 -12.51 19.17
N ALA A 24 14.95 -12.75 20.01
CA ALA A 24 16.25 -12.10 19.90
C ALA A 24 16.92 -12.39 18.55
N ALA A 25 16.84 -13.64 18.09
CA ALA A 25 17.42 -14.06 16.82
C ALA A 25 16.77 -13.35 15.64
N VAL A 26 15.45 -13.45 15.52
CA VAL A 26 14.70 -12.87 14.40
C VAL A 26 14.78 -11.35 14.42
N ARG A 27 14.72 -10.70 15.59
CA ARG A 27 14.92 -9.26 15.71
C ARG A 27 16.30 -8.83 15.21
N THR A 28 17.32 -9.62 15.50
CA THR A 28 18.70 -9.34 15.06
C THR A 28 18.83 -9.56 13.56
N LEU A 29 18.33 -10.68 13.04
CA LEU A 29 18.31 -10.96 11.60
C LEU A 29 17.54 -9.89 10.81
N ASN A 30 16.42 -9.40 11.35
CA ASN A 30 15.63 -8.32 10.75
C ASN A 30 16.43 -7.02 10.59
N LYS A 31 17.29 -6.70 11.56
CA LYS A 31 18.20 -5.55 11.50
C LYS A 31 19.34 -5.78 10.52
N VAL A 32 19.96 -6.97 10.56
CA VAL A 32 21.05 -7.34 9.64
C VAL A 32 20.57 -7.34 8.20
N ALA A 33 19.35 -7.82 7.93
CA ALA A 33 18.76 -7.90 6.60
C ALA A 33 18.59 -6.52 5.91
N ILE A 34 18.62 -5.41 6.66
CA ILE A 34 18.59 -4.05 6.09
C ILE A 34 19.90 -3.74 5.35
N GLN A 35 21.04 -4.17 5.90
CA GLN A 35 22.36 -3.87 5.36
C GLN A 35 22.93 -5.03 4.53
N TYR A 36 22.66 -6.27 4.95
CA TYR A 36 23.25 -7.49 4.38
C TYR A 36 22.17 -8.55 4.08
N PRO A 37 21.17 -8.27 3.22
CA PRO A 37 20.07 -9.19 2.94
C PRO A 37 20.54 -10.56 2.43
N ALA A 38 21.57 -10.59 1.57
CA ALA A 38 22.15 -11.83 1.03
C ALA A 38 22.80 -12.74 2.09
N ALA A 39 23.26 -12.19 3.21
CA ALA A 39 23.80 -13.00 4.29
C ALA A 39 22.69 -13.72 5.06
N VAL A 40 21.47 -13.17 5.07
CA VAL A 40 20.33 -13.69 5.85
C VAL A 40 19.47 -14.67 5.04
N THR A 41 19.61 -14.71 3.71
CA THR A 41 18.79 -15.60 2.84
C THR A 41 18.91 -17.08 3.21
N ALA A 42 20.05 -17.51 3.77
CA ALA A 42 20.25 -18.87 4.26
C ALA A 42 19.25 -19.28 5.36
N CYS A 43 18.72 -18.30 6.10
CA CYS A 43 17.74 -18.51 7.17
C CYS A 43 16.28 -18.45 6.66
N ASN A 44 16.02 -18.19 5.37
CA ASN A 44 14.64 -17.96 4.89
C ASN A 44 13.73 -19.17 5.14
N VAL A 45 14.22 -20.39 4.96
CA VAL A 45 13.43 -21.61 5.20
C VAL A 45 13.04 -21.72 6.67
N ASP A 46 13.98 -21.45 7.59
CA ASP A 46 13.69 -21.48 9.03
C ASP A 46 12.75 -20.33 9.43
N LEU A 47 12.92 -19.14 8.84
CA LEU A 47 12.05 -17.99 9.07
C LEU A 47 10.61 -18.24 8.59
N GLU A 48 10.40 -19.00 7.50
CA GLU A 48 9.05 -19.39 7.05
C GLU A 48 8.32 -20.21 8.12
N THR A 49 9.01 -21.04 8.89
CA THR A 49 8.40 -21.83 9.98
C THR A 49 7.90 -20.95 11.14
N LEU A 50 8.45 -19.75 11.29
CA LEU A 50 8.08 -18.81 12.34
C LEU A 50 6.87 -17.94 11.99
N ILE A 51 6.37 -17.98 10.75
CA ILE A 51 5.14 -17.25 10.36
C ILE A 51 3.95 -17.73 11.21
N THR A 52 3.94 -19.01 11.58
CA THR A 52 2.90 -19.62 12.42
C THR A 52 3.30 -19.69 13.90
N ASP A 53 4.32 -18.95 14.35
CA ASP A 53 4.71 -18.90 15.76
C ASP A 53 3.57 -18.29 16.60
N SER A 54 3.31 -18.87 17.77
CA SER A 54 2.25 -18.41 18.67
C SER A 54 2.50 -16.99 19.19
N ASN A 55 3.76 -16.55 19.21
CA ASN A 55 4.13 -15.18 19.52
C ASN A 55 4.06 -14.30 18.26
N ARG A 56 3.06 -13.42 18.20
CA ARG A 56 2.81 -12.52 17.06
C ARG A 56 3.96 -11.55 16.77
N SER A 57 4.76 -11.18 17.78
CA SER A 57 5.94 -10.35 17.56
C SER A 57 7.05 -11.12 16.84
N ILE A 58 7.24 -12.41 17.15
CA ILE A 58 8.18 -13.28 16.44
C ILE A 58 7.72 -13.46 14.98
N ALA A 59 6.46 -13.83 14.77
CA ALA A 59 5.91 -14.03 13.44
C ALA A 59 5.98 -12.75 12.59
N THR A 60 5.64 -11.58 13.15
CA THR A 60 5.76 -10.31 12.43
C THR A 60 7.21 -9.97 12.07
N LEU A 61 8.16 -10.20 12.98
CA LEU A 61 9.58 -10.01 12.68
C LEU A 61 10.08 -11.01 11.64
N ALA A 62 9.57 -12.25 11.63
CA ALA A 62 9.92 -13.25 10.63
C ALA A 62 9.42 -12.83 9.24
N ILE A 63 8.14 -12.42 9.12
CA ILE A 63 7.54 -11.90 7.88
C ILE A 63 8.32 -10.70 7.37
N THR A 64 8.56 -9.70 8.21
CA THR A 64 9.30 -8.49 7.78
C THR A 64 10.74 -8.79 7.40
N THR A 65 11.36 -9.83 7.97
CA THR A 65 12.69 -10.30 7.57
C THR A 65 12.63 -11.00 6.21
N LEU A 66 11.68 -11.91 6.01
CA LEU A 66 11.43 -12.59 4.74
C LEU A 66 11.14 -11.62 3.59
N LEU A 67 10.41 -10.53 3.86
CA LEU A 67 10.15 -9.48 2.86
C LEU A 67 11.43 -8.74 2.46
N LYS A 68 12.38 -8.53 3.38
CA LYS A 68 13.68 -7.89 3.09
C LYS A 68 14.62 -8.83 2.31
N THR A 69 14.63 -10.11 2.68
CA THR A 69 15.51 -11.13 2.11
C THR A 69 14.89 -11.88 0.93
N GLY A 70 13.63 -11.59 0.60
CA GLY A 70 12.90 -12.22 -0.49
C GLY A 70 13.59 -12.01 -1.84
N ASN A 71 13.50 -13.05 -2.67
CA ASN A 71 13.83 -12.99 -4.09
C ASN A 71 12.55 -12.84 -4.93
N GLU A 72 12.70 -12.42 -6.18
CA GLU A 72 11.56 -12.14 -7.05
C GLU A 72 10.65 -13.37 -7.27
N ALA A 73 11.24 -14.56 -7.36
CA ALA A 73 10.49 -15.81 -7.59
C ALA A 73 9.60 -16.21 -6.39
N GLY A 74 10.00 -15.85 -5.17
CA GLY A 74 9.30 -16.21 -3.94
C GLY A 74 8.20 -15.24 -3.52
N VAL A 75 8.10 -14.06 -4.14
CA VAL A 75 7.16 -12.99 -3.75
C VAL A 75 5.72 -13.50 -3.70
N ASP A 76 5.25 -14.15 -4.77
CA ASP A 76 3.88 -14.64 -4.89
C ASP A 76 3.52 -15.63 -3.77
N ARG A 77 4.43 -16.57 -3.47
CA ARG A 77 4.25 -17.57 -2.41
C ARG A 77 4.21 -16.90 -1.04
N LEU A 78 5.14 -15.98 -0.80
CA LEU A 78 5.23 -15.25 0.46
C LEU A 78 3.96 -14.44 0.72
N MET A 79 3.46 -13.70 -0.28
CA MET A 79 2.20 -12.94 -0.17
C MET A 79 1.03 -13.84 0.23
N LYS A 80 0.88 -15.01 -0.39
CA LYS A 80 -0.19 -15.96 -0.04
C LYS A 80 -0.09 -16.46 1.40
N GLN A 81 1.12 -16.74 1.88
CA GLN A 81 1.33 -17.22 3.25
C GLN A 81 1.03 -16.16 4.31
N ILE A 82 1.31 -14.89 4.02
CA ILE A 82 1.13 -13.82 5.01
C ILE A 82 -0.32 -13.31 5.07
N SER A 83 -1.14 -13.51 4.02
CA SER A 83 -2.54 -13.05 3.99
C SER A 83 -3.35 -13.51 5.20
N SER A 84 -3.27 -14.79 5.58
CA SER A 84 -4.03 -15.31 6.72
C SER A 84 -3.50 -14.81 8.06
N PHE A 85 -2.22 -14.46 8.15
CA PHE A 85 -1.64 -13.93 9.38
C PHE A 85 -2.09 -12.48 9.65
N LEU A 86 -2.32 -11.69 8.60
CA LEU A 86 -2.67 -10.28 8.74
C LEU A 86 -3.99 -10.05 9.46
N SER A 87 -4.97 -10.93 9.30
CA SER A 87 -6.26 -10.82 10.02
C SER A 87 -6.13 -11.05 11.52
N GLU A 88 -5.03 -11.64 11.99
CA GLU A 88 -4.81 -12.03 13.39
C GLU A 88 -3.94 -11.02 14.18
N ILE A 89 -3.54 -9.91 13.56
CA ILE A 89 -2.65 -8.91 14.17
C ILE A 89 -3.26 -7.50 14.17
N SER A 90 -2.76 -6.66 15.08
CA SER A 90 -3.19 -5.27 15.19
C SER A 90 -2.69 -4.41 14.02
N ASP A 91 -3.39 -3.30 13.78
CA ASP A 91 -3.05 -2.29 12.77
C ASP A 91 -1.61 -1.80 12.87
N GLN A 92 -1.07 -1.67 14.08
CA GLN A 92 0.32 -1.29 14.29
C GLN A 92 1.29 -2.26 13.61
N PHE A 93 1.04 -3.57 13.70
CA PHE A 93 1.86 -4.58 13.04
C PHE A 93 1.59 -4.65 11.54
N LYS A 94 0.32 -4.48 11.11
CA LYS A 94 -0.02 -4.40 9.68
C LYS A 94 0.73 -3.26 8.98
N THR A 95 0.85 -2.10 9.62
CA THR A 95 1.64 -0.96 9.08
C THR A 95 3.10 -1.33 8.83
N VAL A 96 3.74 -2.12 9.70
CA VAL A 96 5.11 -2.58 9.46
C VAL A 96 5.20 -3.50 8.23
N VAL A 97 4.16 -4.31 7.98
CA VAL A 97 4.09 -5.15 6.77
C VAL A 97 3.91 -4.28 5.52
N VAL A 98 3.08 -3.24 5.58
CA VAL A 98 2.90 -2.28 4.48
C VAL A 98 4.22 -1.61 4.09
N ASP A 99 5.01 -1.15 5.06
CA ASP A 99 6.35 -0.56 4.81
C ASP A 99 7.32 -1.56 4.15
N ALA A 100 7.26 -2.82 4.56
CA ALA A 100 8.06 -3.87 3.96
C ALA A 100 7.62 -4.18 2.53
N ILE A 101 6.32 -4.15 2.23
CA ILE A 101 5.78 -4.30 0.87
C ILE A 101 6.20 -3.13 -0.02
N LYS A 102 6.18 -1.89 0.49
CA LYS A 102 6.70 -0.72 -0.23
C LYS A 102 8.12 -0.95 -0.71
N SER A 103 8.99 -1.37 0.22
CA SER A 103 10.40 -1.67 -0.06
C SER A 103 10.54 -2.79 -1.09
N LEU A 104 9.66 -3.79 -1.04
CA LEU A 104 9.65 -4.91 -1.99
C LEU A 104 9.22 -4.48 -3.40
N CYS A 105 8.23 -3.60 -3.54
CA CYS A 105 7.84 -3.00 -4.81
C CYS A 105 8.99 -2.22 -5.46
N GLN A 106 9.75 -1.46 -4.66
CA GLN A 106 10.92 -0.73 -5.13
C GLN A 106 12.03 -1.66 -5.59
N LYS A 107 12.22 -2.79 -4.88
CA LYS A 107 13.23 -3.80 -5.20
C LYS A 107 12.85 -4.64 -6.44
N PHE A 108 11.58 -4.97 -6.61
CA PHE A 108 11.07 -5.80 -7.71
C PHE A 108 9.89 -5.11 -8.43
N PRO A 109 10.14 -4.05 -9.24
CA PRO A 109 9.08 -3.27 -9.88
C PRO A 109 8.13 -4.10 -10.75
N ARG A 110 8.63 -5.17 -11.40
CA ARG A 110 7.82 -6.10 -12.23
C ARG A 110 6.80 -6.92 -11.45
N LYS A 111 6.93 -6.98 -10.12
CA LYS A 111 5.96 -7.64 -9.22
C LYS A 111 4.87 -6.70 -8.73
N HIS A 112 4.80 -5.47 -9.25
CA HIS A 112 3.82 -4.47 -8.83
C HIS A 112 2.38 -5.00 -8.86
N THR A 113 1.99 -5.81 -9.86
CA THR A 113 0.64 -6.36 -9.95
C THR A 113 0.25 -7.13 -8.70
N VAL A 114 1.07 -8.11 -8.28
CA VAL A 114 0.78 -8.97 -7.12
C VAL A 114 0.79 -8.16 -5.83
N LEU A 115 1.81 -7.31 -5.65
CA LEU A 115 1.99 -6.52 -4.43
C LEU A 115 0.90 -5.45 -4.28
N MET A 116 0.48 -4.83 -5.38
CA MET A 116 -0.55 -3.80 -5.37
C MET A 116 -1.94 -4.40 -5.17
N THR A 117 -2.24 -5.56 -5.78
CA THR A 117 -3.48 -6.30 -5.46
C THR A 117 -3.54 -6.69 -3.99
N PHE A 118 -2.41 -7.11 -3.41
CA PHE A 118 -2.32 -7.40 -1.98
C PHE A 118 -2.61 -6.16 -1.12
N LEU A 119 -1.98 -5.02 -1.42
CA LEU A 119 -2.25 -3.74 -0.74
C LEU A 119 -3.71 -3.30 -0.90
N ALA A 120 -4.31 -3.48 -2.08
CA ALA A 120 -5.70 -3.14 -2.33
C ALA A 120 -6.69 -4.02 -1.54
N ASN A 121 -6.37 -5.29 -1.34
CA ASN A 121 -7.16 -6.17 -0.48
C ASN A 121 -7.08 -5.70 0.98
N MET A 122 -5.86 -5.41 1.47
CA MET A 122 -5.63 -4.83 2.79
C MET A 122 -6.36 -3.48 2.98
N LEU A 123 -6.44 -2.68 1.93
CA LEU A 123 -7.13 -1.39 1.93
C LEU A 123 -8.66 -1.54 2.04
N ARG A 124 -9.23 -2.65 1.58
CA ARG A 124 -10.69 -2.93 1.64
C ARG A 124 -11.16 -3.52 2.97
N GLU A 125 -10.29 -4.17 3.72
CA GLU A 125 -10.63 -4.73 5.04
C GLU A 125 -10.97 -3.64 6.07
N GLU A 126 -11.49 -3.99 7.24
CA GLU A 126 -11.61 -3.02 8.33
C GLU A 126 -10.22 -2.63 8.89
N GLY A 127 -10.09 -1.39 9.36
CA GLY A 127 -8.87 -0.92 10.01
C GLY A 127 -8.86 0.57 10.27
N GLY A 128 -8.05 0.99 11.23
CA GLY A 128 -7.95 2.38 11.66
C GLY A 128 -7.21 3.30 10.68
N TYR A 129 -7.41 4.59 10.90
CA TYR A 129 -6.92 5.65 10.02
C TYR A 129 -5.41 5.57 9.68
N GLU A 130 -4.52 5.43 10.66
CA GLU A 130 -3.07 5.43 10.40
C GLU A 130 -2.63 4.22 9.56
N TYR A 131 -3.29 3.07 9.72
CA TYR A 131 -3.04 1.91 8.89
C TYR A 131 -3.53 2.12 7.45
N LYS A 132 -4.76 2.62 7.27
CA LYS A 132 -5.30 2.97 5.94
C LYS A 132 -4.44 4.01 5.23
N LYS A 133 -4.01 5.03 5.96
CA LYS A 133 -3.10 6.07 5.48
C LYS A 133 -1.76 5.50 5.02
N ALA A 134 -1.17 4.55 5.76
CA ALA A 134 0.06 3.89 5.35
C ALA A 134 -0.09 3.14 4.02
N ILE A 135 -1.21 2.43 3.83
CA ILE A 135 -1.51 1.71 2.58
C ILE A 135 -1.70 2.69 1.42
N VAL A 136 -2.54 3.72 1.58
CA VAL A 136 -2.79 4.74 0.55
C VAL A 136 -1.49 5.44 0.16
N ASN A 137 -0.67 5.84 1.13
CA ASN A 137 0.64 6.45 0.86
C ASN A 137 1.58 5.51 0.10
N THR A 138 1.53 4.21 0.41
CA THR A 138 2.33 3.20 -0.29
C THR A 138 1.87 3.04 -1.74
N ILE A 139 0.56 2.92 -1.99
CA ILE A 139 0.01 2.84 -3.36
C ILE A 139 0.36 4.10 -4.15
N ILE A 140 0.22 5.29 -3.55
CA ILE A 140 0.62 6.56 -4.18
C ILE A 140 2.09 6.53 -4.59
N SER A 141 3.00 6.14 -3.68
CA SER A 141 4.44 6.03 -3.98
C SER A 141 4.70 5.09 -5.16
N ILE A 142 4.03 3.94 -5.19
CA ILE A 142 4.17 2.96 -6.29
C ILE A 142 3.69 3.53 -7.62
N VAL A 143 2.55 4.25 -7.63
CA VAL A 143 1.99 4.90 -8.83
C VAL A 143 2.90 6.00 -9.35
N GLU A 144 3.53 6.76 -8.46
CA GLU A 144 4.47 7.84 -8.81
C GLU A 144 5.81 7.30 -9.34
N GLU A 145 6.30 6.20 -8.78
CA GLU A 145 7.62 5.62 -9.10
C GLU A 145 7.57 4.61 -10.27
N ASN A 146 6.42 3.98 -10.54
CA ASN A 146 6.28 2.95 -11.57
C ASN A 146 5.10 3.26 -12.54
N PRO A 147 5.39 3.69 -13.78
CA PRO A 147 4.37 3.95 -14.80
C PRO A 147 3.48 2.73 -15.12
N GLU A 148 4.02 1.51 -15.09
CA GLU A 148 3.27 0.28 -15.37
C GLU A 148 2.23 -0.01 -14.28
N ALA A 149 2.47 0.48 -13.05
CA ALA A 149 1.55 0.33 -11.93
C ALA A 149 0.46 1.41 -11.90
N LYS A 150 0.58 2.48 -12.70
CA LYS A 150 -0.28 3.67 -12.61
C LYS A 150 -1.76 3.33 -12.74
N GLU A 151 -2.15 2.63 -13.81
CA GLU A 151 -3.57 2.38 -14.08
C GLU A 151 -4.23 1.53 -12.99
N ALA A 152 -3.57 0.45 -12.58
CA ALA A 152 -4.09 -0.45 -11.56
C ALA A 152 -4.11 0.21 -10.17
N GLY A 153 -3.09 1.01 -9.82
CA GLY A 153 -3.08 1.75 -8.55
C GLY A 153 -4.18 2.80 -8.48
N LEU A 154 -4.41 3.57 -9.55
CA LEU A 154 -5.51 4.52 -9.62
C LEU A 154 -6.88 3.82 -9.57
N ALA A 155 -7.03 2.65 -10.20
CA ALA A 155 -8.27 1.89 -10.15
C ALA A 155 -8.61 1.45 -8.71
N HIS A 156 -7.65 0.87 -7.98
CA HIS A 156 -7.86 0.47 -6.58
C HIS A 156 -8.17 1.65 -5.66
N LEU A 157 -7.54 2.80 -5.89
CA LEU A 157 -7.83 4.01 -5.11
C LEU A 157 -9.22 4.58 -5.45
N CYS A 158 -9.65 4.48 -6.72
CA CYS A 158 -11.00 4.85 -7.13
C CYS A 158 -12.07 4.00 -6.44
N GLU A 159 -11.89 2.68 -6.40
CA GLU A 159 -12.78 1.77 -5.66
C GLU A 159 -12.82 2.15 -4.17
N PHE A 160 -11.66 2.41 -3.55
CA PHE A 160 -11.61 2.74 -2.13
C PHE A 160 -12.35 4.04 -1.77
N ILE A 161 -12.27 5.09 -2.60
CA ILE A 161 -12.97 6.35 -2.31
C ILE A 161 -14.49 6.26 -2.48
N GLU A 162 -15.04 5.15 -3.00
CA GLU A 162 -16.49 5.00 -3.09
C GLU A 162 -17.17 4.87 -1.73
N ASP A 163 -16.51 4.18 -0.79
CA ASP A 163 -17.01 3.88 0.56
C ASP A 163 -16.02 4.39 1.64
N CYS A 164 -15.22 5.42 1.34
CA CYS A 164 -14.20 5.92 2.26
C CYS A 164 -14.81 6.83 3.33
N GLU A 165 -14.75 6.40 4.60
CA GLU A 165 -15.18 7.21 5.75
C GLU A 165 -14.18 8.31 6.16
N HIS A 166 -12.94 8.27 5.64
CA HIS A 166 -11.87 9.18 6.03
C HIS A 166 -11.72 10.35 5.06
N THR A 167 -12.28 11.51 5.44
CA THR A 167 -12.22 12.75 4.64
C THR A 167 -10.82 13.10 4.15
N SER A 168 -9.79 13.00 5.00
CA SER A 168 -8.41 13.34 4.62
C SER A 168 -7.77 12.34 3.63
N LEU A 169 -8.21 11.08 3.62
CA LEU A 169 -7.74 10.10 2.63
C LEU A 169 -8.46 10.31 1.29
N ALA A 170 -9.77 10.52 1.32
CA ALA A 170 -10.57 10.80 0.14
C ALA A 170 -10.05 12.06 -0.60
N THR A 171 -9.81 13.16 0.12
CA THR A 171 -9.26 14.39 -0.47
C THR A 171 -7.88 14.17 -1.08
N ARG A 172 -6.98 13.46 -0.38
CA ARG A 172 -5.64 13.12 -0.89
C ARG A 172 -5.69 12.29 -2.17
N ILE A 173 -6.57 11.29 -2.23
CA ILE A 173 -6.76 10.45 -3.42
C ILE A 173 -7.35 11.26 -4.56
N LEU A 174 -8.33 12.12 -4.32
CA LEU A 174 -8.88 13.02 -5.34
C LEU A 174 -7.81 13.96 -5.92
N HIS A 175 -6.92 14.49 -5.09
CA HIS A 175 -5.79 15.28 -5.57
C HIS A 175 -4.84 14.47 -6.45
N LEU A 176 -4.55 13.21 -6.10
CA LEU A 176 -3.77 12.31 -6.93
C LEU A 176 -4.48 12.05 -8.27
N LEU A 177 -5.78 11.73 -8.24
CA LEU A 177 -6.58 11.46 -9.44
C LEU A 177 -6.59 12.67 -10.38
N GLY A 178 -6.76 13.88 -9.86
CA GLY A 178 -6.67 15.09 -10.66
C GLY A 178 -5.28 15.33 -11.28
N ARG A 179 -4.20 14.81 -10.67
CA ARG A 179 -2.83 14.98 -11.19
C ARG A 179 -2.43 13.89 -12.19
N GLU A 180 -2.75 12.63 -11.87
CA GLU A 180 -2.30 11.45 -12.65
C GLU A 180 -3.36 10.93 -13.61
N GLY A 181 -4.65 11.05 -13.27
CA GLY A 181 -5.76 10.54 -14.06
C GLY A 181 -5.83 11.12 -15.49
N PRO A 182 -5.62 12.43 -15.72
CA PRO A 182 -5.58 13.00 -17.06
C PRO A 182 -4.47 12.44 -17.96
N ARG A 183 -3.43 11.83 -17.37
CA ARG A 183 -2.25 11.29 -18.07
C ARG A 183 -2.36 9.81 -18.38
N THR A 184 -3.50 9.18 -18.07
CA THR A 184 -3.76 7.77 -18.37
C THR A 184 -4.22 7.58 -19.80
N THR A 185 -4.26 6.32 -20.27
CA THR A 185 -4.73 6.01 -21.64
C THR A 185 -6.22 6.32 -21.82
N THR A 186 -6.99 6.28 -20.74
CA THR A 186 -8.46 6.38 -20.75
C THR A 186 -8.95 7.32 -19.64
N PRO A 187 -8.63 8.63 -19.68
CA PRO A 187 -8.93 9.56 -18.59
C PRO A 187 -10.42 9.65 -18.23
N ALA A 188 -11.30 9.53 -19.24
CA ALA A 188 -12.75 9.61 -19.07
C ALA A 188 -13.30 8.65 -18.00
N LYS A 189 -12.67 7.47 -17.79
CA LYS A 189 -13.14 6.46 -16.83
C LYS A 189 -13.13 6.97 -15.38
N TYR A 190 -12.20 7.88 -15.06
CA TYR A 190 -12.04 8.40 -13.69
C TYR A 190 -13.06 9.49 -13.35
N ILE A 191 -13.64 10.16 -14.35
CA ILE A 191 -14.56 11.29 -14.15
C ILE A 191 -15.77 10.87 -13.31
N ARG A 192 -16.34 9.68 -13.57
CA ARG A 192 -17.48 9.17 -12.80
C ARG A 192 -17.15 9.02 -11.31
N TYR A 193 -15.99 8.45 -10.98
CA TYR A 193 -15.57 8.27 -9.59
C TYR A 193 -15.41 9.62 -8.88
N ILE A 194 -14.86 10.61 -9.56
CA ILE A 194 -14.65 11.97 -9.02
C ILE A 194 -15.99 12.70 -8.87
N TYR A 195 -16.83 12.70 -9.92
CA TYR A 195 -18.10 13.43 -9.92
C TYR A 195 -19.10 12.88 -8.89
N ASN A 196 -19.11 11.56 -8.65
CA ASN A 196 -19.95 10.99 -7.58
C ASN A 196 -19.59 11.58 -6.21
N ARG A 197 -18.30 11.89 -5.96
CA ARG A 197 -17.87 12.54 -4.71
C ARG A 197 -18.34 14.00 -4.61
N VAL A 198 -18.56 14.68 -5.74
CA VAL A 198 -19.16 16.03 -5.76
C VAL A 198 -20.62 15.98 -5.27
N ILE A 199 -21.34 14.87 -5.42
CA ILE A 199 -22.76 14.81 -5.07
C ILE A 199 -22.98 14.25 -3.66
N LEU A 200 -22.20 13.22 -3.29
CA LEU A 200 -22.54 12.35 -2.16
C LEU A 200 -21.77 12.67 -0.87
N GLU A 201 -20.76 13.52 -0.92
CA GLU A 201 -19.79 13.69 0.16
C GLU A 201 -19.91 15.04 0.88
N ASN A 202 -19.15 15.20 1.97
CA ASN A 202 -19.01 16.46 2.69
C ASN A 202 -18.22 17.52 1.90
N ALA A 203 -18.35 18.79 2.30
CA ALA A 203 -17.79 19.93 1.58
C ALA A 203 -16.28 19.82 1.27
N PRO A 204 -15.39 19.43 2.21
CA PRO A 204 -13.97 19.24 1.89
C PRO A 204 -13.69 18.24 0.77
N VAL A 205 -14.39 17.11 0.76
CA VAL A 205 -14.24 16.09 -0.31
C VAL A 205 -14.82 16.61 -1.63
N ARG A 206 -15.97 17.32 -1.60
CA ARG A 206 -16.55 17.95 -2.79
C ARG A 206 -15.59 18.97 -3.41
N ALA A 207 -15.01 19.86 -2.62
CA ALA A 207 -14.03 20.85 -3.09
C ALA A 207 -12.80 20.20 -3.74
N ALA A 208 -12.28 19.12 -3.13
CA ALA A 208 -11.18 18.35 -3.70
C ALA A 208 -11.57 17.67 -5.03
N ALA A 209 -12.81 17.18 -5.14
CA ALA A 209 -13.34 16.58 -6.36
C ALA A 209 -13.54 17.60 -7.48
N VAL A 210 -14.08 18.79 -7.16
CA VAL A 210 -14.18 19.94 -8.10
C VAL A 210 -12.80 20.31 -8.64
N SER A 211 -11.82 20.45 -7.74
CA SER A 211 -10.43 20.72 -8.12
C SER A 211 -9.84 19.62 -9.02
N ALA A 212 -10.19 18.35 -8.77
CA ALA A 212 -9.75 17.25 -9.61
C ALA A 212 -10.40 17.31 -11.00
N LEU A 213 -11.71 17.52 -11.10
CA LEU A 213 -12.42 17.68 -12.38
C LEU A 213 -11.85 18.83 -13.21
N ALA A 214 -11.56 19.97 -12.59
CA ALA A 214 -10.95 21.11 -13.26
C ALA A 214 -9.61 20.75 -13.92
N LYS A 215 -8.78 19.93 -13.25
CA LYS A 215 -7.52 19.45 -13.84
C LYS A 215 -7.72 18.53 -15.05
N PHE A 216 -8.78 17.71 -15.07
CA PHE A 216 -9.14 16.92 -16.26
C PHE A 216 -9.54 17.83 -17.43
N GLY A 217 -10.39 18.83 -17.18
CA GLY A 217 -10.79 19.79 -18.21
C GLY A 217 -9.62 20.61 -18.76
N ALA A 218 -8.69 21.02 -17.88
CA ALA A 218 -7.50 21.77 -18.28
C ALA A 218 -6.49 20.94 -19.09
N ALA A 219 -6.47 19.62 -18.90
CA ALA A 219 -5.50 18.73 -19.55
C ALA A 219 -6.03 18.09 -20.86
N SER A 220 -7.32 18.17 -21.14
CA SER A 220 -7.94 17.53 -22.31
C SER A 220 -9.03 18.40 -22.92
N GLU A 221 -8.77 18.93 -24.12
CA GLU A 221 -9.74 19.71 -24.90
C GLU A 221 -10.99 18.89 -25.24
N GLU A 222 -10.85 17.58 -25.46
CA GLU A 222 -11.96 16.68 -25.75
C GLU A 222 -12.92 16.54 -24.54
N LEU A 223 -12.38 16.47 -23.32
CA LEU A 223 -13.19 16.31 -22.11
C LEU A 223 -13.73 17.64 -21.58
N LEU A 224 -13.11 18.76 -21.96
CA LEU A 224 -13.43 20.10 -21.45
C LEU A 224 -14.92 20.46 -21.52
N PRO A 225 -15.67 20.26 -22.63
CA PRO A 225 -17.08 20.61 -22.68
C PRO A 225 -17.91 19.87 -21.63
N ASN A 226 -17.64 18.57 -21.45
CA ASN A 226 -18.34 17.76 -20.45
C ASN A 226 -17.98 18.19 -19.03
N ILE A 227 -16.69 18.45 -18.76
CA ILE A 227 -16.22 18.92 -17.46
C ILE A 227 -16.85 20.27 -17.10
N LEU A 228 -16.95 21.22 -18.05
CA LEU A 228 -17.59 22.52 -17.80
C LEU A 228 -19.06 22.38 -17.39
N VAL A 229 -19.79 21.43 -17.98
CA VAL A 229 -21.18 21.14 -17.56
C VAL A 229 -21.23 20.63 -16.11
N LEU A 230 -20.28 19.77 -15.71
CA LEU A 230 -20.20 19.27 -14.34
C LEU A 230 -19.83 20.36 -13.34
N LEU A 231 -18.84 21.20 -13.67
CA LEU A 231 -18.40 22.33 -12.83
C LEU A 231 -19.47 23.41 -12.73
N HIS A 232 -20.24 23.67 -13.80
CA HIS A 232 -21.31 24.66 -13.72
C HIS A 232 -22.36 24.30 -12.65
N ARG A 233 -22.61 23.01 -12.43
CA ARG A 233 -23.53 22.55 -11.37
C ARG A 233 -23.02 22.82 -9.96
N THR A 234 -21.70 22.86 -9.76
CA THR A 234 -21.12 23.13 -8.43
C THR A 234 -21.23 24.58 -8.02
N THR A 235 -21.53 25.49 -8.95
CA THR A 235 -21.86 26.89 -8.62
C THR A 235 -23.16 27.03 -7.82
N LEU A 236 -23.96 25.97 -7.75
CA LEU A 236 -25.17 25.87 -6.94
C LEU A 236 -24.95 25.10 -5.63
N ASP A 237 -23.70 24.78 -5.27
CA ASP A 237 -23.39 24.11 -4.00
C ASP A 237 -23.76 25.02 -2.82
N GLN A 238 -24.23 24.39 -1.75
CA GLN A 238 -24.64 25.08 -0.52
C GLN A 238 -23.43 25.62 0.24
N ASP A 239 -22.27 25.00 0.06
CA ASP A 239 -21.02 25.42 0.68
C ASP A 239 -20.29 26.46 -0.17
N ASP A 240 -19.86 27.56 0.46
CA ASP A 240 -19.23 28.68 -0.23
C ASP A 240 -17.80 28.39 -0.70
N GLU A 241 -17.08 27.43 -0.10
CA GLU A 241 -15.73 27.05 -0.55
C GLU A 241 -15.79 26.10 -1.75
N VAL A 242 -16.85 25.30 -1.85
CA VAL A 242 -17.09 24.41 -3.00
C VAL A 242 -17.55 25.20 -4.23
N ARG A 243 -18.26 26.31 -4.02
CA ARG A 243 -18.84 27.16 -5.07
C ARG A 243 -17.80 27.97 -5.83
#